data_AF-A0A930AH46-F1
#
_entry.id   AF-A0A930AH46-F1
#
_cell.length_a   1.000
_cell.length_b   1.000
_cell.length_c   1.000
_cell.angle_alpha   90.00
_cell.angle_beta   90.00
_cell.angle_gamma   90.00
#
_symmetry.space_group_name_H-M   'P 1'
#
loop_
_entity.id
_entity.type
_entity.pdbx_description
1 polymer ?
#
loop_
_entity_poly.entity_id
_entity_poly.type
_entity_poly.pdbx_seq_one_letter_code
_entity_poly.pdbx_strand_id
1 'polypeptide(L)'
;MSKMYYAENPDAAHDIHELRVELLGEKMTFLTDAGVFSKKMVDFGSQLLLKCLEVNKGETILDVGCGYGPLGLSLVKAYGVQATMVDINNRALDLARQNAERNKVEATIFQSLLLLY
;
A
#
# COMPACT_ATOMS: atom_id res chain seq x y z
N MET A 1 -20.70 -12.43 -13.44
CA MET A 1 -19.48 -13.18 -13.12
C MET A 1 -18.57 -12.28 -12.29
N SER A 2 -18.53 -12.47 -10.98
CA SER A 2 -17.79 -11.63 -10.04
C SER A 2 -16.28 -11.91 -10.15
N LYS A 3 -15.51 -10.98 -10.73
CA LYS A 3 -14.05 -11.05 -10.70
C LYS A 3 -13.55 -10.42 -9.39
N MET A 4 -12.85 -11.24 -8.62
CA MET A 4 -12.33 -10.95 -7.27
C MET A 4 -11.11 -10.02 -7.36
N TYR A 5 -10.86 -9.24 -6.32
CA TYR A 5 -9.82 -8.21 -6.18
C TYR A 5 -8.36 -8.74 -6.17
N TYR A 6 -8.17 -10.04 -6.37
CA TYR A 6 -6.88 -10.75 -6.35
C TYR A 6 -6.35 -11.13 -7.74
N ALA A 7 -6.89 -10.56 -8.82
CA ALA A 7 -6.37 -10.83 -10.15
C ALA A 7 -4.98 -10.21 -10.34
N GLU A 8 -4.02 -10.97 -10.87
CA GLU A 8 -2.68 -10.48 -11.22
C GLU A 8 -2.75 -9.27 -12.18
N ASN A 9 -3.66 -9.32 -13.15
CA ASN A 9 -3.94 -8.28 -14.12
C ASN A 9 -5.47 -7.99 -14.17
N PRO A 10 -5.96 -6.97 -13.44
CA PRO A 10 -7.38 -6.64 -13.48
C PRO A 10 -7.78 -5.98 -14.82
N ASP A 11 -8.78 -6.56 -15.50
CA ASP A 11 -9.33 -6.06 -16.78
C ASP A 11 -10.15 -4.75 -16.64
N ALA A 12 -10.32 -4.24 -15.42
CA ALA A 12 -11.09 -3.02 -15.19
C ALA A 12 -10.39 -1.83 -15.84
N ALA A 13 -11.16 -0.97 -16.52
CA ALA A 13 -10.66 0.30 -17.01
C ALA A 13 -10.11 1.14 -15.84
N HIS A 14 -9.03 1.88 -16.10
CA HIS A 14 -8.44 2.77 -15.10
C HIS A 14 -9.42 3.88 -14.68
N ASP A 15 -9.41 4.20 -13.39
CA ASP A 15 -10.14 5.30 -12.75
C ASP A 15 -9.28 5.79 -11.58
N ILE A 16 -8.23 6.55 -11.90
CA ILE A 16 -7.22 6.98 -10.94
C ILE A 16 -7.74 8.14 -10.11
N HIS A 17 -7.64 8.02 -8.78
CA HIS A 17 -8.01 9.07 -7.83
C HIS A 17 -6.83 9.43 -6.92
N GLU A 18 -6.73 10.70 -6.54
CA GLU A 18 -5.80 11.14 -5.50
C GLU A 18 -6.54 11.26 -4.17
N LEU A 19 -5.99 10.60 -3.14
CA LEU A 19 -6.46 10.64 -1.77
C LEU A 19 -5.41 11.35 -0.91
N ARG A 20 -5.83 12.38 -0.18
CA ARG A 20 -5.01 13.04 0.84
C ARG A 20 -5.55 12.68 2.21
N VAL A 21 -4.69 12.19 3.08
CA VAL A 21 -5.06 11.67 4.41
C VAL A 21 -3.94 11.94 5.40
N GLU A 22 -4.28 12.09 6.67
CA GLU A 22 -3.29 12.12 7.75
C GLU A 22 -3.24 10.75 8.43
N LEU A 23 -2.08 10.11 8.42
CA LEU A 23 -1.84 8.81 9.04
C LEU A 23 -0.64 8.92 9.97
N LEU A 24 -0.80 8.48 11.22
CA LEU A 24 0.26 8.55 12.24
C LEU A 24 0.85 9.96 12.43
N GLY A 25 0.04 11.00 12.22
CA GLY A 25 0.48 12.41 12.28
C GLY A 25 1.19 12.92 11.03
N GLU A 26 1.40 12.07 10.02
CA GLU A 26 2.03 12.43 8.75
C GLU A 26 0.99 12.68 7.66
N LYS A 27 1.22 13.73 6.86
CA LYS A 27 0.38 14.03 5.69
C LYS A 27 0.79 13.13 4.53
N MET A 28 -0.12 12.25 4.14
CA MET A 28 0.10 11.27 3.08
C MET A 28 -0.77 11.59 1.86
N THR A 29 -0.23 11.34 0.67
CA THR A 29 -0.93 11.45 -0.61
C THR A 29 -0.83 10.12 -1.36
N PHE A 30 -1.96 9.49 -1.66
CA PHE A 30 -2.03 8.21 -2.37
C PHE A 30 -2.81 8.34 -3.66
N LEU A 31 -2.27 7.80 -4.74
CA LEU A 31 -3.01 7.41 -5.93
C LEU A 31 -3.67 6.06 -5.68
N THR A 32 -4.95 5.97 -6.01
CA THR A 32 -5.74 4.74 -6.04
C THR A 32 -6.32 4.54 -7.43
N ASP A 33 -6.84 3.35 -7.74
CA ASP A 33 -7.36 3.04 -9.08
C ASP A 33 -8.55 2.07 -9.04
N ALA A 34 -9.34 2.04 -10.11
CA ALA A 34 -10.24 0.94 -10.39
C ALA A 34 -9.47 -0.39 -10.51
N GLY A 35 -9.68 -1.28 -9.54
CA GLY A 35 -9.09 -2.63 -9.52
C GLY A 35 -8.22 -2.89 -8.30
N VAL A 36 -7.96 -1.88 -7.46
CA VAL A 36 -7.31 -2.06 -6.16
C VAL A 36 -8.32 -1.97 -5.00
N PHE A 37 -7.97 -2.55 -3.84
CA PHE A 37 -8.77 -2.49 -2.63
C PHE A 37 -8.83 -1.05 -2.07
N SER A 38 -9.95 -0.69 -1.43
CA SER A 38 -10.19 0.61 -0.80
C SER A 38 -9.91 1.85 -1.66
N LYS A 39 -10.58 1.91 -2.81
CA LYS A 39 -10.39 2.95 -3.86
C LYS A 39 -10.67 4.39 -3.44
N LYS A 40 -11.54 4.61 -2.45
CA LYS A 40 -12.05 5.96 -2.10
C LYS A 40 -11.47 6.54 -0.82
N MET A 41 -10.89 5.71 0.03
CA MET A 41 -10.33 6.10 1.33
C MET A 41 -9.42 4.99 1.84
N VAL A 42 -8.51 5.29 2.76
CA VAL A 42 -7.83 4.23 3.53
C VAL A 42 -8.88 3.59 4.44
N ASP A 43 -9.05 2.27 4.33
CA ASP A 43 -10.07 1.57 5.09
C ASP A 43 -9.83 1.70 6.61
N PHE A 44 -10.92 1.62 7.37
CA PHE A 44 -10.85 1.77 8.82
C PHE A 44 -9.95 0.73 9.50
N GLY A 45 -9.93 -0.51 8.98
CA GLY A 45 -9.09 -1.58 9.51
C GLY A 45 -7.60 -1.24 9.40
N SER A 46 -7.18 -0.74 8.25
CA SER A 46 -5.81 -0.27 8.02
C SER A 46 -5.43 0.89 8.95
N GLN A 47 -6.33 1.86 9.16
CA GLN A 47 -6.07 2.96 10.10
C GLN A 47 -5.96 2.48 11.55
N LEU A 48 -6.80 1.52 11.96
CA LEU A 48 -6.74 0.93 13.29
C LEU A 48 -5.45 0.14 13.48
N LEU A 49 -5.07 -0.69 12.50
CA LEU A 49 -3.83 -1.47 12.53
C LEU A 49 -2.62 -0.56 12.73
N LEU A 50 -2.50 0.53 11.97
CA LEU A 50 -1.40 1.49 12.13
C LEU A 50 -1.30 2.02 13.56
N LYS A 51 -2.44 2.30 14.22
CA LYS A 51 -2.45 2.83 15.60
C LYS A 51 -2.07 1.80 16.66
N CYS A 52 -2.17 0.51 16.35
CA CYS A 52 -1.86 -0.58 17.28
C CYS A 52 -0.43 -1.13 17.10
N LEU A 53 0.26 -0.77 16.02
CA LEU A 53 1.62 -1.23 15.77
C LEU A 53 2.62 -0.42 16.60
N GLU A 54 3.51 -1.14 17.28
CA GLU A 54 4.68 -0.58 17.95
C GLU A 54 5.91 -0.99 17.14
N VAL A 55 6.55 -0.01 16.50
CA VAL A 55 7.77 -0.21 15.71
C VAL A 55 8.79 0.88 16.05
N ASN A 56 10.07 0.53 15.94
CA ASN A 56 11.17 1.44 16.21
C ASN A 56 11.89 1.83 14.91
N LYS A 57 12.48 3.02 14.92
CA LYS A 57 13.30 3.50 13.80
C LYS A 57 14.39 2.50 13.45
N GLY A 58 14.53 2.19 12.17
CA GLY A 58 15.54 1.26 11.65
C GLY A 58 15.12 -0.21 11.65
N GLU A 59 14.01 -0.59 12.28
CA GLU A 59 13.45 -1.94 12.16
C GLU A 59 13.00 -2.25 10.72
N THR A 60 12.96 -3.53 10.38
CA THR A 60 12.52 -4.01 9.08
C THR A 60 11.10 -4.57 9.16
N ILE A 61 10.22 -4.18 8.24
CA ILE A 61 8.86 -4.70 8.14
C ILE A 61 8.61 -5.38 6.79
N LEU A 62 7.68 -6.34 6.79
CA LEU A 62 7.13 -6.95 5.58
C LEU A 62 5.63 -6.68 5.52
N ASP A 63 5.20 -5.94 4.50
CA ASP A 63 3.80 -5.65 4.19
C ASP A 63 3.30 -6.60 3.09
N VAL A 64 2.52 -7.60 3.47
CA VAL A 64 2.01 -8.65 2.58
C VAL A 64 0.61 -8.32 2.11
N GLY A 65 0.40 -8.26 0.80
CA GLY A 65 -0.84 -7.74 0.22
C GLY A 65 -0.90 -6.22 0.38
N CYS A 66 0.21 -5.55 0.07
CA CYS A 66 0.40 -4.14 0.38
C CYS A 66 -0.54 -3.19 -0.38
N GLY A 67 -1.24 -3.68 -1.41
CA GLY A 67 -2.13 -2.86 -2.22
C GLY A 67 -1.39 -1.67 -2.85
N TYR A 68 -1.97 -0.48 -2.75
CA TYR A 68 -1.34 0.77 -3.19
C TYR A 68 -0.38 1.37 -2.14
N GLY A 69 -0.07 0.63 -1.09
CA GLY A 69 0.93 0.94 -0.08
C GLY A 69 0.53 1.81 1.13
N PRO A 70 -0.73 1.88 1.58
CA PRO A 70 -1.10 2.77 2.68
C PRO A 70 -0.42 2.41 4.01
N LEU A 71 -0.17 1.13 4.29
CA LEU A 71 0.42 0.68 5.55
C LEU A 71 1.94 0.87 5.56
N GLY A 72 2.65 0.13 4.70
CA GLY A 72 4.11 0.14 4.65
C GLY A 72 4.69 1.55 4.48
N LEU A 73 4.14 2.35 3.55
CA LEU A 73 4.66 3.71 3.30
C LEU A 73 4.43 4.65 4.47
N SER A 74 3.30 4.52 5.17
CA SER A 74 3.01 5.34 6.36
C SER A 74 3.94 5.00 7.51
N LEU A 75 4.26 3.72 7.71
CA LEU A 75 5.21 3.30 8.75
C LEU A 75 6.63 3.81 8.46
N VAL A 76 7.10 3.72 7.20
CA VAL A 76 8.41 4.29 6.83
C VAL A 76 8.43 5.80 7.07
N LYS A 77 7.37 6.51 6.67
CA LYS A 77 7.30 7.96 6.83
C LYS A 77 7.32 8.40 8.29
N ALA A 78 6.46 7.81 9.12
CA ALA A 78 6.26 8.22 10.50
C ALA A 78 7.38 7.75 11.44
N TYR A 79 7.91 6.55 11.22
CA TYR A 79 8.84 5.90 12.15
C TYR A 79 10.25 5.69 11.60
N GLY A 80 10.47 5.81 10.28
CA GLY A 80 11.78 5.57 9.68
C GLY A 80 12.21 4.10 9.72
N VAL A 81 11.24 3.19 9.61
CA VAL A 81 11.49 1.75 9.38
C VAL A 81 11.94 1.49 7.95
N GLN A 82 12.46 0.29 7.68
CA GLN A 82 12.75 -0.20 6.34
C GLN A 82 11.64 -1.16 5.91
N ALA A 83 10.90 -0.82 4.85
CA ALA A 83 9.77 -1.63 4.39
C ALA A 83 10.11 -2.46 3.16
N THR A 84 9.75 -3.75 3.22
CA THR A 84 9.53 -4.58 2.04
C THR A 84 8.04 -4.76 1.86
N MET A 85 7.54 -4.54 0.65
CA MET A 85 6.11 -4.54 0.34
C MET A 85 5.86 -5.44 -0.86
N VAL A 86 4.93 -6.37 -0.71
CA VAL A 86 4.63 -7.37 -1.74
C VAL A 86 3.14 -7.47 -1.97
N ASP A 87 2.77 -7.66 -3.23
CA ASP A 87 1.39 -7.90 -3.65
C ASP A 87 1.41 -8.79 -4.91
N ILE A 88 0.31 -9.49 -5.17
CA ILE A 88 0.11 -10.27 -6.39
C ILE A 88 -0.30 -9.37 -7.57
N ASN A 89 -0.98 -8.25 -7.28
CA ASN A 89 -1.58 -7.37 -8.27
C ASN A 89 -0.57 -6.32 -8.76
N ASN A 90 -0.15 -6.42 -10.03
CA ASN A 90 0.83 -5.49 -10.60
C ASN A 90 0.34 -4.04 -10.62
N ARG A 91 -0.96 -3.81 -10.83
CA ARG A 91 -1.54 -2.45 -10.76
C ARG A 91 -1.42 -1.87 -9.36
N ALA A 92 -1.56 -2.69 -8.32
CA ALA A 92 -1.37 -2.26 -6.94
C ALA A 92 0.09 -1.86 -6.67
N LEU A 93 1.04 -2.67 -7.12
CA LEU A 93 2.48 -2.40 -7.00
C LEU A 93 2.89 -1.13 -7.73
N ASP A 94 2.36 -0.87 -8.92
CA ASP A 94 2.66 0.35 -9.68
C ASP A 94 2.13 1.60 -8.97
N LEU A 95 0.95 1.53 -8.34
CA LEU A 95 0.46 2.59 -7.49
C LEU A 95 1.31 2.74 -6.23
N ALA A 96 1.72 1.64 -5.59
CA ALA A 96 2.58 1.68 -4.41
C ALA A 96 3.92 2.37 -4.70
N ARG A 97 4.54 2.11 -5.85
CA ARG A 97 5.78 2.80 -6.29
C ARG A 97 5.55 4.30 -6.50
N GLN A 98 4.49 4.67 -7.23
CA GLN A 98 4.15 6.09 -7.43
C GLN A 98 3.83 6.80 -6.11
N ASN A 99 3.20 6.09 -5.16
CA ASN A 99 2.89 6.61 -3.84
C ASN A 99 4.13 6.75 -2.97
N ALA A 100 5.10 5.84 -3.09
CA ALA A 100 6.39 5.97 -2.43
C ALA A 100 7.10 7.26 -2.87
N GLU A 101 7.18 7.50 -4.19
CA GLU A 101 7.76 8.71 -4.77
C GLU A 101 7.04 9.98 -4.29
N ARG A 102 5.69 9.99 -4.35
CA ARG A 102 4.88 11.14 -3.93
C ARG A 102 5.04 11.50 -2.46
N ASN A 103 5.17 10.49 -1.60
CA ASN A 103 5.38 10.70 -0.16
C ASN A 103 6.86 10.86 0.21
N LYS A 104 7.77 10.79 -0.76
CA LYS A 104 9.23 10.85 -0.58
C LYS A 104 9.70 9.79 0.41
N VAL A 105 9.28 8.55 0.16
CA VAL A 105 9.54 7.37 0.96
C VAL A 105 10.25 6.35 0.08
N GLU A 106 11.29 5.71 0.60
CA GLU A 106 11.96 4.59 -0.05
C GLU A 106 11.48 3.27 0.56
N ALA A 107 11.10 2.31 -0.30
CA ALA A 107 10.66 0.98 0.09
C ALA A 107 11.00 -0.03 -1.01
N THR A 108 11.23 -1.29 -0.63
CA THR A 108 11.45 -2.38 -1.58
C THR A 108 10.09 -2.95 -2.01
N ILE A 109 9.72 -2.79 -3.28
CA ILE A 109 8.37 -3.13 -3.78
C ILE A 109 8.44 -4.09 -4.98
N PHE A 110 7.95 -5.32 -4.83
CA PHE A 110 7.96 -6.33 -5.89
C PHE A 110 6.77 -7.30 -5.83
N GLN A 111 6.51 -7.96 -6.95
CA GLN A 111 5.43 -8.93 -7.08
C GLN A 111 5.78 -10.23 -6.35
N SER A 112 4.87 -10.76 -5.54
CA SER A 112 5.04 -12.06 -4.89
C SER A 112 3.71 -12.78 -4.75
N LEU A 113 3.72 -14.07 -5.08
CA LEU A 113 2.64 -14.99 -4.77
C LEU A 113 3.07 -15.82 -3.57
N LEU A 114 2.47 -15.58 -2.40
CA LEU A 114 2.82 -16.23 -1.13
C LEU A 114 2.72 -17.77 -1.14
N LEU A 115 2.13 -18.35 -2.19
CA LEU A 115 1.72 -19.76 -2.27
C LEU A 115 2.55 -20.62 -3.24
N LEU A 116 3.69 -20.16 -3.74
CA LEU A 116 4.59 -21.00 -4.53
C LEU A 116 5.74 -21.52 -3.67
N TYR A 117 5.53 -22.70 -3.09
CA TYR A 117 6.57 -23.66 -2.72
C TYR A 117 6.48 -24.87 -3.65
#